data_AF-A0A935FGT5-F1
#
_entry.id   AF-A0A935FGT5-F1
#
_cell.length_a   1.000
_cell.length_b   1.000
_cell.length_c   1.000
_cell.angle_alpha   90.00
_cell.angle_beta   90.00
_cell.angle_gamma   90.00
#
_symmetry.space_group_name_H-M   'P 1'
#
loop_
_entity.id
_entity.type
_entity.pdbx_description
1 polymer ?
#
loop_
_entity_poly.entity_id
_entity_poly.type
_entity_poly.pdbx_seq_one_letter_code
_entity_poly.pdbx_strand_id
1 'polypeptide(L)'
;MKHVFEPRLQTDPAHYSKEELNKRREPRLVGTLADELRNDQPDLSWEAEQLAKSHGIYLEFDRAKTGKEKDWMYMLRLANPGGGPISREQWRLFDELADQHARDSNGQSSLRLTTRQAIQLHWLDKAGVLEVVRRLAEAGLRSLNACGDNTRNVLACPLAHGSAVADTHAWARRAADYFELPFEPFIKVFAIDPQQLRRPGEASFQYGPGLLNRKFKLAWSALHPTGPGGALVGDSCVELLTNDLGVAPIARDGRLAAFQLYVGGGQGERNGSPPPPRWRRR
;
A
#
# COMPACT_ATOMS: atom_id res chain seq x y z
N MET A 1 -28.06 5.12 -37.33
CA MET A 1 -26.88 4.47 -36.75
C MET A 1 -26.72 4.91 -35.31
N LYS A 2 -26.64 3.98 -34.34
CA LYS A 2 -26.25 4.35 -32.97
C LYS A 2 -24.78 4.72 -32.99
N HIS A 3 -24.42 5.92 -32.55
CA HIS A 3 -23.02 6.28 -32.32
C HIS A 3 -22.45 5.29 -31.29
N VAL A 4 -21.51 4.46 -31.71
CA VAL A 4 -20.73 3.63 -30.79
C VAL A 4 -19.80 4.59 -30.07
N PHE A 5 -20.00 4.75 -28.76
CA PHE A 5 -19.08 5.50 -27.93
C PHE A 5 -17.84 4.64 -27.70
N GLU A 6 -16.72 5.06 -28.30
CA GLU A 6 -15.41 4.47 -28.03
C GLU A 6 -14.66 5.38 -27.05
N PRO A 7 -14.68 5.08 -25.74
CA PRO A 7 -13.96 5.91 -24.78
C PRO A 7 -12.46 5.85 -25.06
N ARG A 8 -11.84 7.02 -25.27
CA ARG A 8 -10.38 7.15 -25.22
C ARG A 8 -9.94 7.09 -23.76
N LEU A 9 -9.67 5.90 -23.26
CA LEU A 9 -9.25 5.66 -21.87
C LEU A 9 -7.82 6.12 -21.56
N GLN A 10 -7.02 6.43 -22.58
CA GLN A 10 -5.66 6.92 -22.42
C GLN A 10 -5.63 8.45 -22.40
N THR A 11 -5.06 9.01 -21.33
CA THR A 11 -4.77 10.44 -21.25
C THR A 11 -3.75 10.82 -22.31
N ASP A 12 -3.99 11.93 -23.00
CA ASP A 12 -3.04 12.52 -23.94
C ASP A 12 -1.72 12.85 -23.21
N PRO A 13 -0.54 12.48 -23.73
CA PRO A 13 0.74 12.82 -23.11
C PRO A 13 0.92 14.31 -22.80
N ALA A 14 0.32 15.21 -23.59
CA ALA A 14 0.35 16.65 -23.33
C ALA A 14 -0.39 17.06 -22.03
N HIS A 15 -1.24 16.17 -21.51
CA HIS A 15 -2.03 16.38 -20.29
C HIS A 15 -1.53 15.54 -19.10
N TYR A 16 -0.35 14.93 -19.19
CA TYR A 16 0.24 14.21 -18.07
C TYR A 16 0.51 15.15 -16.89
N SER A 17 0.17 14.67 -15.70
CA SER A 17 0.50 15.36 -14.46
C SER A 17 2.02 15.32 -14.22
N LYS A 18 2.51 16.17 -13.31
CA LYS A 18 3.91 16.12 -12.87
C LYS A 18 4.30 14.72 -12.38
N GLU A 19 3.38 14.02 -11.71
CA GLU A 19 3.57 12.63 -11.23
C GLU A 19 3.75 11.64 -12.37
N GLU A 20 2.87 11.67 -13.38
CA GLU A 20 2.97 10.78 -14.55
C GLU A 20 4.29 10.99 -15.31
N LEU A 21 4.73 12.24 -15.43
CA LEU A 21 6.02 12.56 -16.03
C LEU A 21 7.19 12.05 -15.19
N ASN A 22 7.12 12.15 -13.86
CA ASN A 22 8.16 11.65 -12.96
C ASN A 22 8.31 10.12 -13.05
N LYS A 23 7.19 9.39 -12.96
CA LYS A 23 7.18 7.91 -13.08
C LYS A 23 7.80 7.45 -14.41
N ARG A 24 7.50 8.14 -15.51
CA ARG A 24 8.06 7.81 -16.83
C ARG A 24 9.55 8.10 -16.98
N ARG A 25 10.07 9.12 -16.28
CA ARG A 25 11.51 9.39 -16.22
C ARG A 25 12.24 8.36 -15.38
N GLU A 26 11.61 7.92 -14.27
CA GLU A 26 12.16 6.98 -13.31
C GLU A 26 11.31 5.71 -13.16
N PRO A 27 11.14 4.90 -14.22
CA PRO A 27 10.20 3.76 -14.22
C PRO A 27 10.61 2.65 -13.25
N ARG A 28 11.87 2.66 -12.80
CA ARG A 28 12.39 1.72 -11.81
C ARG A 28 12.25 2.23 -10.38
N LEU A 29 11.67 3.40 -10.15
CA LEU A 29 11.45 3.96 -8.80
C LEU A 29 12.74 4.20 -7.99
N VAL A 30 13.91 4.25 -8.63
CA VAL A 30 15.20 4.48 -7.93
C VAL A 30 15.55 5.96 -7.94
N GLY A 31 15.74 6.58 -9.11
CA GLY A 31 16.17 7.97 -9.24
C GLY A 31 17.32 8.35 -8.31
N THR A 32 17.23 9.53 -7.71
CA THR A 32 18.16 10.07 -6.70
C THR A 32 17.82 9.63 -5.27
N LEU A 33 16.77 8.83 -5.07
CA LEU A 33 16.24 8.53 -3.73
C LEU A 33 17.30 7.88 -2.81
N ALA A 34 18.10 6.97 -3.35
CA ALA A 34 19.14 6.29 -2.58
C ALA A 34 20.20 7.27 -2.04
N ASP A 35 20.61 8.22 -2.86
CA ASP A 35 21.63 9.22 -2.51
C ASP A 35 21.03 10.26 -1.56
N GLU A 36 19.79 10.69 -1.82
CA GLU A 36 19.11 11.65 -0.97
C GLU A 36 18.80 11.11 0.42
N LEU A 37 18.45 9.82 0.57
CA LEU A 37 18.29 9.20 1.89
C LEU A 37 19.61 9.10 2.69
N ARG A 38 20.77 9.37 2.07
CA ARG A 38 22.09 9.26 2.70
C ARG A 38 22.85 10.59 2.79
N ASN A 39 22.23 11.70 2.40
CA ASN A 39 22.84 13.02 2.50
C ASN A 39 22.45 13.74 3.80
N ASP A 40 23.09 14.88 4.07
CA ASP A 40 22.89 15.67 5.29
C ASP A 40 21.63 16.57 5.26
N GLN A 41 20.90 16.63 4.14
CA GLN A 41 19.67 17.41 4.08
C GLN A 41 18.56 16.68 4.86
N PRO A 42 17.70 17.38 5.61
CA PRO A 42 16.65 16.72 6.38
C PRO A 42 15.49 16.23 5.49
N ASP A 43 15.26 16.86 4.33
CA ASP A 43 14.17 16.58 3.40
C ASP A 43 14.61 15.85 2.13
N LEU A 44 13.65 15.62 1.24
CA LEU A 44 13.83 15.05 -0.09
C LEU A 44 13.38 16.06 -1.14
N SER A 45 14.03 16.02 -2.30
CA SER A 45 13.50 16.63 -3.51
C SER A 45 12.09 16.10 -3.79
N TRP A 46 11.28 16.90 -4.48
CA TRP A 46 9.91 16.49 -4.81
C TRP A 46 9.91 15.17 -5.60
N GLU A 47 10.84 15.04 -6.55
CA GLU A 47 11.00 13.86 -7.40
C GLU A 47 11.31 12.62 -6.56
N ALA A 48 12.30 12.68 -5.67
CA ALA A 48 12.65 11.58 -4.76
C ALA A 48 11.52 11.25 -3.78
N GLU A 49 10.83 12.25 -3.23
CA GLU A 49 9.65 12.06 -2.36
C GLU A 49 8.55 11.23 -3.04
N GLN A 50 8.30 11.46 -4.34
CA GLN A 50 7.30 10.67 -5.06
C GLN A 50 7.74 9.22 -5.25
N LEU A 51 9.02 8.97 -5.51
CA LEU A 51 9.57 7.60 -5.62
C LEU A 51 9.55 6.87 -4.26
N ALA A 52 9.82 7.60 -3.17
CA ALA A 52 9.82 7.09 -1.80
C ALA A 52 8.47 6.48 -1.40
N LYS A 53 7.36 7.01 -1.93
CA LYS A 53 6.00 6.50 -1.64
C LYS A 53 5.84 5.05 -2.07
N SER A 54 6.38 4.64 -3.21
CA SER A 54 6.28 3.22 -3.63
C SER A 54 7.11 2.28 -2.74
N HIS A 55 8.09 2.83 -2.01
CA HIS A 55 8.87 2.15 -0.97
C HIS A 55 8.24 2.27 0.43
N GLY A 56 7.01 2.80 0.51
CA GLY A 56 6.25 2.92 1.75
C GLY A 56 6.62 4.11 2.62
N ILE A 57 7.40 5.06 2.12
CA ILE A 57 7.89 6.21 2.88
C ILE A 57 7.12 7.47 2.50
N TYR A 58 6.77 8.28 3.50
CA TYR A 58 6.31 9.66 3.33
C TYR A 58 7.25 10.60 4.08
N LEU A 59 7.63 11.68 3.41
CA LEU A 59 8.18 12.86 4.07
C LEU A 59 7.02 13.67 4.66
N GLU A 60 7.11 13.95 5.95
CA GLU A 60 6.17 14.73 6.72
C GLU A 60 6.93 15.81 7.51
N PHE A 61 6.19 16.69 8.20
CA PHE A 61 6.79 17.64 9.12
C PHE A 61 5.83 17.95 10.25
N ASP A 62 6.35 18.34 11.40
CA ASP A 62 5.53 18.62 12.59
C ASP A 62 4.72 19.89 12.35
N ARG A 63 3.41 19.73 12.18
CA ARG A 63 2.49 20.85 11.95
C ARG A 63 2.11 21.60 13.22
N ALA A 64 2.38 21.03 14.40
CA ALA A 64 2.16 21.71 15.68
C ALA A 64 3.22 22.80 15.92
N LYS A 65 4.43 22.61 15.38
CA LYS A 65 5.46 23.65 15.35
C LYS A 65 5.06 24.74 14.36
N THR A 66 4.90 25.96 14.87
CA THR A 66 4.61 27.14 14.06
C THR A 66 5.91 27.85 13.71
N GLY A 67 6.10 28.20 12.44
CA GLY A 67 7.35 28.79 11.97
C GLY A 67 7.52 28.64 10.45
N LYS A 68 8.60 29.23 9.92
CA LYS A 68 9.00 29.05 8.52
C LYS A 68 9.83 27.79 8.29
N GLU A 69 10.58 27.39 9.31
CA GLU A 69 11.38 26.16 9.28
C GLU A 69 10.49 24.95 9.54
N LYS A 70 10.68 23.91 8.72
CA LYS A 70 9.95 22.67 8.86
C LYS A 70 10.78 21.70 9.67
N ASP A 71 10.17 21.14 10.71
CA ASP A 71 10.71 20.03 11.46
C ASP A 71 10.37 18.73 10.72
N TRP A 72 11.23 18.37 9.77
CA TRP A 72 11.01 17.25 8.87
C TRP A 72 11.11 15.91 9.60
N MET A 73 10.24 14.99 9.22
CA MET A 73 10.22 13.62 9.72
C MET A 73 9.75 12.68 8.62
N TYR A 74 9.95 11.38 8.83
CA TYR A 74 9.53 10.35 7.90
C TYR A 74 8.53 9.41 8.57
N MET A 75 7.50 9.05 7.81
CA MET A 75 6.59 7.96 8.14
C MET A 75 6.92 6.77 7.23
N LEU A 76 7.16 5.61 7.84
CA LEU A 76 7.30 4.34 7.12
C LEU A 76 6.04 3.51 7.35
N ARG A 77 5.42 3.03 6.27
CA ARG A 77 4.32 2.09 6.30
C ARG A 77 4.74 0.73 5.77
N LEU A 78 4.45 -0.31 6.53
CA LEU A 78 4.67 -1.69 6.12
C LEU A 78 3.44 -2.23 5.39
N ALA A 79 3.65 -3.10 4.39
CA ALA A 79 2.58 -3.91 3.85
C ALA A 79 2.43 -5.19 4.69
N ASN A 80 1.18 -5.54 5.00
CA ASN A 80 0.83 -6.72 5.80
C ASN A 80 -0.44 -7.34 5.21
N PRO A 81 -0.32 -8.09 4.11
CA PRO A 81 -1.47 -8.61 3.37
C PRO A 81 -2.38 -9.47 4.27
N GLY A 82 -3.68 -9.25 4.22
CA GLY A 82 -4.66 -9.93 5.07
C GLY A 82 -4.59 -9.55 6.56
N GLY A 83 -3.69 -8.65 6.95
CA GLY A 83 -3.40 -8.33 8.34
C GLY A 83 -2.47 -9.33 9.04
N GLY A 84 -1.89 -10.31 8.33
CA GLY A 84 -0.95 -11.24 8.91
C GLY A 84 -0.73 -12.53 8.10
N PRO A 85 -0.27 -13.61 8.75
CA PRO A 85 0.08 -13.69 10.17
C PRO A 85 1.35 -12.89 10.50
N ILE A 86 1.39 -12.31 11.69
CA ILE A 86 2.60 -11.71 12.29
C ILE A 86 3.04 -12.63 13.43
N SER A 87 4.29 -13.09 13.40
CA SER A 87 4.87 -13.89 14.48
C SER A 87 5.14 -13.04 15.73
N ARG A 88 5.32 -13.69 16.88
CA ARG A 88 5.70 -13.01 18.13
C ARG A 88 7.01 -12.23 17.96
N GLU A 89 7.96 -12.83 17.25
CA GLU A 89 9.29 -12.28 17.00
C GLU A 89 9.21 -11.05 16.09
N GLN A 90 8.40 -11.10 15.04
CA GLN A 90 8.13 -9.94 14.18
C GLN A 90 7.41 -8.82 14.93
N TRP A 91 6.47 -9.15 15.82
CA TRP A 91 5.79 -8.12 16.62
C TRP A 91 6.75 -7.44 17.61
N ARG A 92 7.61 -8.20 18.29
CA ARG A 92 8.68 -7.66 19.14
C ARG A 92 9.64 -6.77 18.35
N LEU A 93 9.99 -7.17 17.13
CA LEU A 93 10.82 -6.35 16.26
C LEU A 93 10.16 -4.98 15.98
N PHE A 94 8.85 -4.94 15.71
CA PHE A 94 8.18 -3.65 15.50
C PHE A 94 8.22 -2.75 16.73
N ASP A 95 8.02 -3.31 17.91
CA ASP A 95 8.08 -2.61 19.20
C ASP A 95 9.48 -2.04 19.45
N GLU A 96 10.52 -2.87 19.28
CA GLU A 96 11.93 -2.47 19.40
C GLU A 96 12.30 -1.34 18.43
N LEU A 97 11.89 -1.46 17.16
CA LEU A 97 12.17 -0.44 16.14
C LEU A 97 11.42 0.86 16.43
N ALA A 98 10.21 0.80 16.98
CA ALA A 98 9.46 1.98 17.38
C ALA A 98 10.17 2.72 18.52
N ASP A 99 10.64 1.98 19.54
CA ASP A 99 11.37 2.53 20.67
C ASP A 99 12.72 3.14 20.29
N GLN A 100 13.43 2.53 19.34
CA GLN A 100 14.78 2.96 18.94
C GLN A 100 14.78 4.12 17.95
N HIS A 101 13.80 4.17 17.03
CA HIS A 101 13.86 5.07 15.88
C HIS A 101 12.63 5.96 15.70
N ALA A 102 11.47 5.59 16.25
CA ALA A 102 10.19 6.22 15.91
C ALA A 102 9.60 6.98 17.11
N ARG A 103 10.38 7.89 17.72
CA ARG A 103 9.98 8.61 18.93
C ARG A 103 9.59 10.06 18.64
N ASP A 104 8.46 10.48 19.16
CA ASP A 104 8.03 11.88 19.06
C ASP A 104 8.89 12.81 19.94
N SER A 105 8.62 14.11 19.88
CA SER A 105 9.33 15.13 20.65
C SER A 105 9.18 15.00 22.17
N ASN A 106 8.20 14.22 22.65
CA ASN A 106 8.01 13.89 24.07
C ASN A 106 8.68 12.57 24.47
N GLY A 107 9.35 11.90 23.52
CA GLY A 107 9.95 10.60 23.72
C GLY A 107 8.94 9.45 23.77
N GLN A 108 7.75 9.61 23.18
CA GLN A 108 6.78 8.53 23.03
C GLN A 108 7.01 7.79 21.71
N SER A 109 7.09 6.47 21.80
CA SER A 109 7.29 5.60 20.64
C SER A 109 6.03 5.52 19.79
N SER A 110 6.21 5.51 18.47
CA SER A 110 5.13 5.52 17.49
C SER A 110 5.00 4.17 16.81
N LEU A 111 3.92 3.45 17.12
CA LEU A 111 3.51 2.24 16.43
C LEU A 111 2.01 2.31 16.15
N ARG A 112 1.63 2.50 14.88
CA ARG A 112 0.24 2.77 14.49
C ARG A 112 -0.33 1.67 13.59
N LEU A 113 -1.33 0.95 14.10
CA LEU A 113 -2.20 0.11 13.28
C LEU A 113 -3.14 0.97 12.44
N THR A 114 -3.34 0.58 11.18
CA THR A 114 -4.11 1.35 10.20
C THR A 114 -5.43 0.68 9.84
N THR A 115 -6.37 1.45 9.29
CA THR A 115 -7.63 0.94 8.73
C THR A 115 -7.45 -0.02 7.55
N ARG A 116 -6.22 -0.19 7.06
CA ARG A 116 -5.86 -1.14 6.01
C ARG A 116 -4.98 -2.27 6.51
N GLN A 117 -5.04 -2.59 7.80
CA GLN A 117 -4.31 -3.71 8.43
C GLN A 117 -2.78 -3.64 8.29
N ALA A 118 -2.26 -2.48 7.90
CA ALA A 118 -0.84 -2.15 7.85
C ALA A 118 -0.36 -1.52 9.18
N ILE A 119 0.95 -1.48 9.37
CA ILE A 119 1.65 -0.86 10.50
C ILE A 119 2.39 0.38 10.00
N GLN A 120 2.36 1.47 10.77
CA GLN A 120 3.13 2.67 10.50
C GLN A 120 4.04 3.01 11.69
N LEU A 121 5.23 3.48 11.37
CA LEU A 121 6.18 4.13 12.27
C LEU A 121 6.30 5.58 11.83
N HIS A 122 6.16 6.53 12.76
CA HIS A 122 6.29 7.97 12.51
C HIS A 122 7.53 8.52 13.21
N TRP A 123 7.90 9.77 12.94
CA TRP A 123 9.04 10.44 13.59
C TRP A 123 10.41 9.82 13.28
N LEU A 124 10.52 9.08 12.18
CA LEU A 124 11.82 8.57 11.73
C LEU A 124 12.63 9.73 11.14
N ASP A 125 13.94 9.72 11.34
CA ASP A 125 14.89 10.45 10.50
C ASP A 125 15.36 9.56 9.33
N LYS A 126 16.24 10.08 8.46
CA LYS A 126 16.74 9.32 7.31
C LYS A 126 17.49 8.05 7.73
N ALA A 127 18.33 8.14 8.77
CA ALA A 127 19.09 7.00 9.28
C ALA A 127 18.16 5.92 9.86
N GLY A 128 17.14 6.32 10.61
CA GLY A 128 16.10 5.46 11.15
C GLY A 128 15.28 4.79 10.06
N VAL A 129 14.92 5.48 8.97
CA VAL A 129 14.27 4.85 7.81
C VAL A 129 15.15 3.73 7.23
N LEU A 130 16.44 3.99 7.00
CA LEU A 130 17.36 3.01 6.43
C LEU A 130 17.51 1.78 7.35
N GLU A 131 17.70 2.00 8.65
CA GLU A 131 17.88 0.93 9.63
C GLU A 131 16.62 0.09 9.83
N VAL A 132 15.46 0.75 9.98
CA VAL A 132 14.16 0.08 10.10
C VAL A 132 13.89 -0.78 8.87
N VAL A 133 14.06 -0.24 7.66
CA VAL A 133 13.83 -1.02 6.42
C VAL A 133 14.76 -2.24 6.34
N ARG A 134 16.04 -2.08 6.72
CA ARG A 134 17.01 -3.18 6.76
C ARG A 134 16.60 -4.28 7.74
N ARG A 135 16.28 -3.92 8.99
CA ARG A 135 15.86 -4.85 10.04
C ARG A 135 14.56 -5.58 9.70
N LEU A 136 13.62 -4.88 9.05
CA LEU A 136 12.40 -5.51 8.54
C LEU A 136 12.70 -6.54 7.46
N ALA A 137 13.58 -6.21 6.51
CA ALA A 137 13.98 -7.14 5.45
C ALA A 137 14.63 -8.42 6.03
N GLU A 138 15.48 -8.29 7.05
CA GLU A 138 16.07 -9.43 7.77
C GLU A 138 15.03 -10.37 8.40
N ALA A 139 13.88 -9.83 8.81
CA ALA A 139 12.75 -10.59 9.35
C ALA A 139 11.74 -11.05 8.28
N GLY A 140 12.07 -10.90 7.00
CA GLY A 140 11.21 -11.26 5.87
C GLY A 140 10.03 -10.31 5.66
N LEU A 141 10.09 -9.10 6.20
CA LEU A 141 9.06 -8.06 6.12
C LEU A 141 9.50 -6.91 5.20
N ARG A 142 8.54 -6.12 4.70
CA ARG A 142 8.83 -5.02 3.77
C ARG A 142 7.74 -3.96 3.70
N SER A 143 8.13 -2.79 3.21
CA SER A 143 7.28 -1.60 3.02
C SER A 143 6.84 -1.35 1.57
N LEU A 144 7.28 -2.21 0.64
CA LEU A 144 6.82 -2.17 -0.76
C LEU A 144 5.29 -2.21 -0.85
N ASN A 145 4.73 -1.50 -1.84
CA ASN A 145 3.29 -1.43 -2.10
C ASN A 145 2.44 -0.82 -0.97
N ALA A 146 3.05 -0.32 0.11
CA ALA A 146 2.28 0.30 1.19
C ALA A 146 1.65 1.64 0.76
N CYS A 147 2.34 2.37 -0.12
CA CYS A 147 1.99 3.71 -0.60
C CYS A 147 2.32 3.86 -2.10
N GLY A 148 2.12 5.06 -2.67
CA GLY A 148 2.36 5.31 -4.11
C GLY A 148 1.19 4.95 -5.05
N ASP A 149 1.49 5.00 -6.34
CA ASP A 149 0.58 4.74 -7.48
C ASP A 149 0.69 3.29 -7.97
N ASN A 150 0.42 2.38 -7.05
CA ASN A 150 0.48 0.94 -7.22
C ASN A 150 -0.61 0.30 -6.36
N THR A 151 -0.64 -1.03 -6.35
CA THR A 151 -1.55 -1.78 -5.50
C THR A 151 -1.18 -1.58 -4.02
N ARG A 152 -2.16 -1.20 -3.20
CA ARG A 152 -2.02 -1.03 -1.75
C ARG A 152 -2.09 -2.35 -1.01
N ASN A 153 -1.80 -2.32 0.30
CA ASN A 153 -2.01 -3.46 1.18
C ASN A 153 -3.38 -4.12 0.94
N VAL A 154 -3.36 -5.41 0.60
CA VAL A 154 -4.55 -6.19 0.27
C VAL A 154 -5.23 -6.62 1.57
N LEU A 155 -6.50 -6.28 1.73
CA LEU A 155 -7.23 -6.63 2.94
C LEU A 155 -7.81 -8.03 2.86
N ALA A 156 -7.92 -8.68 4.01
CA ALA A 156 -8.74 -9.87 4.21
C ALA A 156 -9.40 -9.79 5.57
N CYS A 157 -10.50 -10.50 5.78
CA CYS A 157 -11.00 -10.58 7.13
C CYS A 157 -10.02 -11.35 8.04
N PRO A 158 -9.61 -10.80 9.19
CA PRO A 158 -8.69 -11.48 10.11
C PRO A 158 -9.21 -12.86 10.58
N LEU A 159 -10.54 -13.01 10.64
CA LEU A 159 -11.22 -14.24 11.06
C LEU A 159 -11.37 -15.28 9.94
N ALA A 160 -10.99 -14.96 8.70
CA ALA A 160 -11.11 -15.88 7.56
C ALA A 160 -9.96 -16.89 7.47
N HIS A 161 -8.89 -16.68 8.24
CA HIS A 161 -7.72 -17.54 8.23
C HIS A 161 -8.07 -18.98 8.61
N GLY A 162 -7.73 -19.95 7.75
CA GLY A 162 -8.03 -21.36 8.00
C GLY A 162 -9.51 -21.72 7.88
N SER A 163 -10.35 -20.84 7.32
CA SER A 163 -11.75 -21.16 7.06
C SER A 163 -11.89 -22.39 6.16
N ALA A 164 -12.69 -23.36 6.59
CA ALA A 164 -12.97 -24.58 5.83
C ALA A 164 -13.81 -24.32 4.56
N VAL A 165 -14.52 -23.20 4.50
CA VAL A 165 -15.36 -22.84 3.35
C VAL A 165 -14.53 -22.07 2.32
N ALA A 166 -13.90 -20.98 2.76
CA ALA A 166 -13.13 -20.09 1.91
C ALA A 166 -12.08 -19.33 2.75
N ASP A 167 -10.83 -19.78 2.72
CA ASP A 167 -9.70 -19.05 3.30
C ASP A 167 -9.36 -17.82 2.44
N THR A 168 -10.14 -16.76 2.59
CA THR A 168 -9.94 -15.51 1.84
C THR A 168 -8.70 -14.74 2.29
N HIS A 169 -8.14 -15.08 3.45
CA HIS A 169 -6.84 -14.60 3.88
C HIS A 169 -5.71 -15.16 3.00
N ALA A 170 -5.73 -16.45 2.68
CA ALA A 170 -4.78 -17.04 1.71
C ALA A 170 -4.90 -16.39 0.31
N TRP A 171 -6.13 -16.12 -0.14
CA TRP A 171 -6.37 -15.40 -1.40
C TRP A 171 -5.83 -13.98 -1.41
N ALA A 172 -6.00 -13.24 -0.32
CA ALA A 172 -5.44 -11.89 -0.18
C ALA A 172 -3.91 -11.88 -0.25
N ARG A 173 -3.25 -12.85 0.38
CA ARG A 173 -1.79 -13.01 0.30
C ARG A 173 -1.34 -13.32 -1.12
N ARG A 174 -2.01 -14.26 -1.79
CA ARG A 174 -1.72 -14.57 -3.20
C ARG A 174 -1.90 -13.36 -4.12
N ALA A 175 -2.94 -12.56 -3.89
CA ALA A 175 -3.16 -11.33 -4.63
C ALA A 175 -2.06 -10.29 -4.35
N ALA A 176 -1.65 -10.13 -3.09
CA ALA A 176 -0.55 -9.22 -2.75
C ALA A 176 0.77 -9.66 -3.40
N ASP A 177 1.12 -10.94 -3.33
CA ASP A 177 2.32 -11.51 -3.96
C ASP A 177 2.29 -11.30 -5.49
N TYR A 178 1.13 -11.47 -6.13
CA TYR A 178 0.97 -11.26 -7.56
C TYR A 178 1.12 -9.79 -7.97
N PHE A 179 0.54 -8.86 -7.20
CA PHE A 179 0.58 -7.41 -7.48
C PHE A 179 1.74 -6.68 -6.80
N GLU A 180 2.76 -7.40 -6.35
CA GLU A 180 3.91 -6.77 -5.73
C GLU A 180 4.78 -6.07 -6.78
N LEU A 181 5.33 -4.92 -6.40
CA LEU A 181 6.31 -4.22 -7.22
C LEU A 181 7.61 -5.03 -7.31
N PRO A 182 8.39 -4.87 -8.40
CA PRO A 182 9.71 -5.48 -8.51
C PRO A 182 10.61 -5.15 -7.31
N PHE A 183 11.41 -6.12 -6.88
CA PHE A 183 12.27 -6.01 -5.70
C PHE A 183 13.57 -5.29 -5.96
N GLU A 184 14.07 -5.37 -7.18
CA GLU A 184 15.39 -4.88 -7.56
C GLU A 184 15.55 -3.39 -7.24
N PRO A 185 14.55 -2.52 -7.49
CA PRO A 185 14.56 -1.14 -6.99
C PRO A 185 14.71 -1.02 -5.48
N PHE A 186 13.91 -1.77 -4.72
CA PHE A 186 13.89 -1.71 -3.26
C PHE A 186 15.23 -2.13 -2.67
N ILE A 187 15.76 -3.25 -3.16
CA ILE A 187 17.11 -3.74 -2.84
C ILE A 187 18.16 -2.67 -3.12
N LYS A 188 18.09 -2.04 -4.30
CA LYS A 188 19.08 -1.03 -4.70
C LYS A 188 19.01 0.23 -3.82
N VAL A 189 17.82 0.75 -3.54
CA VAL A 189 17.63 1.96 -2.74
C VAL A 189 18.15 1.78 -1.31
N PHE A 190 17.84 0.64 -0.69
CA PHE A 190 18.15 0.37 0.71
C PHE A 190 19.41 -0.46 0.94
N ALA A 191 20.09 -0.90 -0.13
CA ALA A 191 21.26 -1.77 -0.06
C ALA A 191 20.99 -3.05 0.75
N ILE A 192 19.82 -3.65 0.55
CA ILE A 192 19.40 -4.90 1.23
C ILE A 192 20.10 -6.08 0.57
N ASP A 193 20.54 -7.06 1.37
CA ASP A 193 21.03 -8.33 0.83
C ASP A 193 19.87 -9.08 0.14
N PRO A 194 19.97 -9.40 -1.17
CA PRO A 194 18.93 -10.14 -1.89
C PRO A 194 18.54 -11.47 -1.23
N GLN A 195 19.42 -12.09 -0.42
CA GLN A 195 19.12 -13.35 0.29
C GLN A 195 18.12 -13.18 1.44
N GLN A 196 17.96 -11.96 1.96
CA GLN A 196 17.04 -11.66 3.07
C GLN A 196 15.58 -11.57 2.60
N LEU A 197 15.33 -11.41 1.29
CA LEU A 197 13.99 -11.20 0.75
C LEU A 197 13.45 -12.44 0.07
N ARG A 198 12.28 -12.89 0.52
CA ARG A 198 11.51 -13.92 -0.20
C ARG A 198 10.94 -13.32 -1.48
N ARG A 199 11.33 -13.87 -2.63
CA ARG A 199 10.71 -13.55 -3.92
C ARG A 199 9.36 -14.27 -4.05
N PRO A 200 8.29 -13.60 -4.51
CA PRO A 200 7.06 -14.26 -4.91
C PRO A 200 7.34 -15.24 -6.07
N GLY A 201 6.46 -16.22 -6.25
CA GLY A 201 6.61 -17.28 -7.27
C GLY A 201 6.56 -16.77 -8.73
N GLU A 202 6.58 -17.69 -9.69
CA GLU A 202 6.84 -17.43 -11.12
C GLU A 202 5.89 -16.44 -11.83
N ALA A 203 4.69 -16.17 -11.28
CA ALA A 203 3.74 -15.24 -11.89
C ALA A 203 3.65 -13.93 -11.08
N SER A 204 4.09 -12.82 -11.67
CA SER A 204 3.97 -11.46 -11.14
C SER A 204 3.32 -10.51 -12.14
N PHE A 205 2.59 -9.52 -11.61
CA PHE A 205 1.96 -8.48 -12.40
C PHE A 205 3.01 -7.54 -13.00
N GLN A 206 2.93 -7.32 -14.30
CA GLN A 206 3.84 -6.44 -15.03
C GLN A 206 3.31 -5.00 -15.00
N TYR A 207 3.81 -4.21 -14.05
CA TYR A 207 3.55 -2.78 -14.02
C TYR A 207 4.17 -2.10 -15.25
N GLY A 208 3.37 -1.26 -15.93
CA GLY A 208 3.89 -0.43 -17.01
C GLY A 208 4.85 0.66 -16.50
N PRO A 209 5.58 1.36 -17.39
CA PRO A 209 6.54 2.40 -17.01
C PRO A 209 5.96 3.57 -16.20
N GLY A 210 4.64 3.79 -16.27
CA GLY A 210 3.92 4.80 -15.48
C GLY A 210 3.29 4.26 -14.20
N LEU A 211 3.56 3.00 -13.82
CA LEU A 211 2.79 2.25 -12.83
C LEU A 211 1.27 2.34 -13.10
N LEU A 212 0.46 2.40 -12.05
CA LEU A 212 -0.97 2.71 -12.17
C LEU A 212 -1.17 4.23 -12.22
N ASN A 213 -2.34 4.67 -12.70
CA ASN A 213 -2.73 6.09 -12.71
C ASN A 213 -2.99 6.64 -11.29
N ARG A 214 -3.28 5.75 -10.33
CA ARG A 214 -3.41 6.08 -8.91
C ARG A 214 -3.29 4.82 -8.04
N LYS A 215 -3.28 5.02 -6.72
CA LYS A 215 -3.45 3.94 -5.73
C LYS A 215 -4.61 3.01 -6.11
N PHE A 216 -4.40 1.70 -6.00
CA PHE A 216 -5.42 0.68 -6.24
C PHE A 216 -5.57 -0.21 -5.02
N LYS A 217 -6.78 -0.33 -4.49
CA LYS A 217 -7.07 -1.03 -3.23
C LYS A 217 -7.86 -2.31 -3.50
N LEU A 218 -7.39 -3.42 -2.94
CA LEU A 218 -8.11 -4.68 -2.95
C LEU A 218 -8.55 -5.05 -1.53
N ALA A 219 -9.71 -5.70 -1.43
CA ALA A 219 -10.19 -6.30 -0.20
C ALA A 219 -10.94 -7.61 -0.46
N TRP A 220 -10.69 -8.59 0.40
CA TRP A 220 -11.36 -9.88 0.41
C TRP A 220 -12.28 -9.96 1.62
N SER A 221 -13.57 -10.06 1.37
CA SER A 221 -14.59 -10.29 2.40
C SER A 221 -14.54 -11.76 2.88
N ALA A 222 -15.37 -12.13 3.85
CA ALA A 222 -15.42 -13.49 4.36
C ALA A 222 -16.85 -14.03 4.44
N LEU A 223 -16.95 -15.34 4.68
CA LEU A 223 -18.17 -16.01 5.12
C LEU A 223 -17.89 -16.65 6.48
N HIS A 224 -18.76 -16.41 7.44
CA HIS A 224 -18.68 -17.01 8.78
C HIS A 224 -19.91 -17.84 9.07
N PRO A 225 -19.78 -18.99 9.74
CA PRO A 225 -20.93 -19.71 10.25
C PRO A 225 -21.55 -18.93 11.43
N THR A 226 -22.87 -18.89 11.53
CA THR A 226 -23.57 -18.31 12.70
C THR A 226 -23.47 -19.16 13.97
N GLY A 227 -22.87 -20.35 13.86
CA GLY A 227 -22.63 -21.32 14.94
C GLY A 227 -22.27 -22.69 14.37
N PRO A 228 -22.01 -23.71 15.20
CA PRO A 228 -21.79 -25.08 14.74
C PRO A 228 -22.98 -25.59 13.90
N GLY A 229 -22.75 -25.91 12.62
CA GLY A 229 -23.81 -26.31 11.68
C GLY A 229 -24.77 -25.19 11.24
N GLY A 230 -24.49 -23.94 11.63
CA GLY A 230 -25.30 -22.77 11.28
C GLY A 230 -25.13 -22.34 9.82
N ALA A 231 -26.03 -21.46 9.38
CA ALA A 231 -25.93 -20.84 8.06
C ALA A 231 -24.65 -20.00 7.94
N LEU A 232 -24.14 -19.89 6.72
CA LEU A 232 -23.02 -18.99 6.41
C LEU A 232 -23.56 -17.57 6.19
N VAL A 233 -22.98 -16.60 6.89
CA VAL A 233 -23.28 -15.17 6.74
C VAL A 233 -22.06 -14.44 6.18
N GLY A 234 -22.31 -13.49 5.29
CA GLY A 234 -21.27 -12.65 4.72
C GLY A 234 -20.74 -11.66 5.75
N ASP A 235 -19.43 -11.43 5.71
CA ASP A 235 -18.73 -10.45 6.54
C ASP A 235 -18.04 -9.40 5.67
N SER A 236 -18.23 -8.13 6.04
CA SER A 236 -17.66 -6.96 5.42
C SER A 236 -16.74 -6.17 6.38
N CYS A 237 -16.08 -6.85 7.33
CA CYS A 237 -15.06 -6.32 8.25
C CYS A 237 -13.92 -5.53 7.54
N VAL A 238 -13.75 -5.73 6.22
CA VAL A 238 -12.76 -5.06 5.37
C VAL A 238 -13.31 -3.83 4.63
N GLU A 239 -14.53 -3.38 4.98
CA GLU A 239 -15.23 -2.27 4.31
C GLU A 239 -15.28 -2.47 2.79
N LEU A 240 -15.82 -3.61 2.36
CA LEU A 240 -15.65 -4.16 1.00
C LEU A 240 -15.92 -3.14 -0.11
N LEU A 241 -17.02 -2.39 0.01
CA LEU A 241 -17.52 -1.46 -1.00
C LEU A 241 -16.66 -0.19 -1.16
N THR A 242 -15.67 0.02 -0.30
CA THR A 242 -14.81 1.21 -0.31
C THR A 242 -13.50 1.00 -1.09
N ASN A 243 -13.33 -0.19 -1.67
CA ASN A 243 -12.13 -0.62 -2.38
C ASN A 243 -12.32 -0.54 -3.90
N ASP A 244 -11.23 -0.30 -4.63
CA ASP A 244 -11.23 -0.32 -6.10
C ASP A 244 -11.66 -1.70 -6.63
N LEU A 245 -11.26 -2.77 -5.93
CA LEU A 245 -11.74 -4.14 -6.13
C LEU A 245 -12.08 -4.79 -4.78
N GLY A 246 -13.37 -5.04 -4.54
CA GLY A 246 -13.86 -5.88 -3.46
C GLY A 246 -14.21 -7.27 -3.97
N VAL A 247 -13.80 -8.32 -3.26
CA VAL A 247 -14.07 -9.71 -3.61
C VAL A 247 -14.79 -10.41 -2.46
N ALA A 248 -15.99 -10.93 -2.70
CA ALA A 248 -16.78 -11.67 -1.72
C ALA A 248 -16.94 -13.14 -2.14
N PRO A 249 -16.62 -14.11 -1.27
CA PRO A 249 -16.87 -15.52 -1.56
C PRO A 249 -18.37 -15.82 -1.56
N ILE A 250 -18.80 -16.64 -2.51
CA ILE A 250 -20.15 -17.22 -2.59
C ILE A 250 -20.02 -18.71 -2.32
N ALA A 251 -20.71 -19.19 -1.28
CA ALA A 251 -20.77 -20.61 -0.96
C ALA A 251 -22.06 -21.27 -1.48
N ARG A 252 -21.96 -22.52 -1.90
CA ARG A 252 -23.08 -23.44 -2.18
C ARG A 252 -22.78 -24.77 -1.51
N ASP A 253 -23.76 -25.35 -0.83
CA ASP A 253 -23.62 -26.63 -0.11
C ASP A 253 -22.41 -26.67 0.84
N GLY A 254 -22.18 -25.57 1.56
CA GLY A 254 -21.09 -25.43 2.52
C GLY A 254 -19.68 -25.32 1.91
N ARG A 255 -19.56 -25.16 0.59
CA ARG A 255 -18.27 -25.04 -0.11
C ARG A 255 -18.20 -23.76 -0.93
N LEU A 256 -17.00 -23.20 -1.11
CA LEU A 256 -16.77 -22.10 -2.05
C LEU A 256 -17.20 -22.51 -3.47
N ALA A 257 -18.11 -21.75 -4.06
CA ALA A 257 -18.65 -22.00 -5.40
C ALA A 257 -18.22 -20.92 -6.40
N ALA A 258 -18.13 -19.66 -5.97
CA ALA A 258 -17.75 -18.53 -6.82
C ALA A 258 -17.23 -17.35 -5.98
N PHE A 259 -16.81 -16.29 -6.67
CA PHE A 259 -16.58 -14.98 -6.09
C PHE A 259 -17.47 -13.94 -6.77
N GLN A 260 -18.04 -13.04 -5.97
CA GLN A 260 -18.65 -11.81 -6.44
C GLN A 260 -17.64 -10.68 -6.41
N LEU A 261 -17.57 -9.91 -7.49
CA LEU A 261 -16.66 -8.77 -7.62
C LEU A 261 -17.43 -7.45 -7.52
N TYR A 262 -16.89 -6.52 -6.74
CA TYR A 262 -17.32 -5.13 -6.64
C TYR A 262 -16.18 -4.25 -7.15
N VAL A 263 -16.46 -3.30 -8.03
CA VAL A 263 -15.42 -2.49 -8.70
C VAL A 263 -15.74 -1.00 -8.58
N GLY A 264 -14.71 -0.19 -8.35
CA GLY A 264 -14.79 1.27 -8.39
C GLY A 264 -15.22 1.95 -7.09
N GLY A 265 -15.07 1.27 -5.95
CA GLY A 265 -15.27 1.88 -4.63
C GLY A 265 -14.20 2.93 -4.32
N GLY A 266 -14.56 3.92 -3.51
CA GLY A 266 -13.62 4.97 -3.11
C GLY A 266 -14.24 5.96 -2.12
N GLN A 267 -13.38 6.63 -1.35
CA GLN A 267 -13.76 7.64 -0.34
C GLN A 267 -13.09 9.00 -0.59
N GLY A 268 -12.33 9.14 -1.67
CA GLY A 268 -11.64 10.40 -1.96
C GLY A 268 -12.61 11.43 -2.48
N GLU A 269 -12.77 12.55 -1.76
CA GLU A 269 -13.57 13.70 -2.17
C GLU A 269 -12.75 14.99 -2.12
N ARG A 270 -13.25 16.04 -2.80
CA ARG A 270 -12.68 17.39 -2.73
C ARG A 270 -13.83 18.36 -2.44
N ASN A 271 -13.77 19.03 -1.30
CA ASN A 271 -14.73 20.09 -0.96
C ASN A 271 -14.37 21.37 -1.74
N GLY A 272 -15.23 21.77 -2.71
CA GLY A 272 -15.06 22.98 -3.53
C GLY A 272 -15.71 22.88 -4.93
N SER A 273 -16.23 24.00 -5.44
CA SER A 273 -17.17 24.16 -6.57
C SER A 273 -16.94 23.24 -7.79
N PRO A 274 -18.01 22.70 -8.41
CA PRO A 274 -17.89 21.86 -9.58
C PRO A 274 -17.11 22.61 -10.68
N PRO A 275 -16.23 21.92 -11.44
CA PRO A 275 -15.65 22.52 -12.63
C PRO A 275 -16.81 22.98 -13.53
N PRO A 276 -16.71 24.15 -14.20
CA PRO A 276 -17.72 24.57 -15.15
C PRO A 276 -17.93 23.41 -16.14
N PRO A 277 -19.17 23.08 -16.53
CA PRO A 277 -19.46 21.93 -17.36
C PRO A 277 -18.59 21.99 -18.62
N ARG A 278 -17.59 21.10 -18.72
CA ARG A 278 -16.73 20.95 -19.91
C ARG A 278 -17.45 20.24 -21.05
N TRP A 279 -18.77 20.13 -20.98
CA TRP A 279 -19.62 19.61 -22.04
C TRP A 279 -20.28 20.77 -22.76
N ARG A 280 -19.51 21.53 -23.55
CA ARG A 280 -20.11 22.22 -24.69
C ARG A 280 -20.49 21.11 -25.67
N ARG A 281 -21.79 20.84 -25.81
CA ARG A 281 -22.33 20.14 -26.98
C ARG A 281 -21.70 20.78 -28.22
N ARG A 282 -20.95 19.99 -28.99
CA ARG A 282 -20.80 20.24 -30.41
C ARG A 282 -21.96 19.55 -31.11
#